data_AF-A0A345DN91-F1
#
_entry.id   AF-A0A345DN91-F1
#
_cell.length_a   1.000
_cell.length_b   1.000
_cell.length_c   1.000
_cell.angle_alpha   90.00
_cell.angle_beta   90.00
_cell.angle_gamma   90.00
#
_symmetry.space_group_name_H-M   'P 1'
#
loop_
_entity.id
_entity.type
_entity.pdbx_description
1 polymer ?
#
loop_
_entity_poly.entity_id
_entity_poly.type
_entity_poly.pdbx_seq_one_letter_code
_entity_poly.pdbx_strand_id
1 'polypeptide(L)'
;MHIGIDEKKSTKTRKIIKKKKGVFQMINKNTNKNEKYSFNNFIDKIFKLMDTYDINENTIILVLSDGEKQFKKIYKAIKTKYKNNTVSYSLNKFHLVKRFKDLFSYINRNKIHRLKYKLAKIYFFAGNYEVLLDFLICHLPYVIDNKKKFLLETIELIKNNKDGIENQALEYNIGCHVEGDV
;
A
#
# COMPACT_ATOMS: atom_id res chain seq x y z
N MET A 1 5.92 -12.82 -1.09
CA MET A 1 4.59 -13.16 -1.62
C MET A 1 3.89 -14.10 -0.64
N HIS A 2 2.57 -14.04 -0.48
CA HIS A 2 1.83 -14.69 0.61
C HIS A 2 0.67 -15.56 0.06
N ILE A 3 0.37 -16.70 0.70
CA ILE A 3 -0.62 -17.69 0.22
C ILE A 3 -1.82 -17.83 1.19
N GLY A 4 -2.30 -16.73 1.76
CA GLY A 4 -3.49 -16.72 2.61
C GLY A 4 -3.22 -16.58 4.12
N ILE A 5 -4.21 -16.93 4.93
CA ILE A 5 -4.29 -16.64 6.37
C ILE A 5 -3.95 -17.89 7.18
N ASP A 6 -3.12 -17.73 8.21
CA ASP A 6 -2.84 -18.77 9.20
C ASP A 6 -3.96 -18.76 10.22
N GLU A 7 -5.00 -19.55 10.00
CA GLU A 7 -6.18 -19.59 10.86
C GLU A 7 -5.87 -19.97 12.31
N LYS A 8 -4.82 -20.78 12.55
CA LYS A 8 -4.41 -21.20 13.89
C LYS A 8 -3.79 -20.05 14.69
N LYS A 9 -3.06 -19.16 14.01
CA LYS A 9 -2.39 -18.01 14.65
C LYS A 9 -3.20 -16.73 14.58
N SER A 10 -4.19 -16.67 13.69
CA SER A 10 -5.05 -15.51 13.49
C SER A 10 -6.08 -15.39 14.60
N THR A 11 -6.30 -14.16 15.06
CA THR A 11 -7.39 -13.81 15.98
C THR A 11 -8.46 -13.02 15.22
N LYS A 12 -9.58 -12.73 15.90
CA LYS A 12 -10.68 -11.93 15.36
C LYS A 12 -10.23 -10.50 14.98
N THR A 13 -9.24 -9.96 15.67
CA THR A 13 -8.73 -8.58 15.48
C THR A 13 -7.38 -8.51 14.76
N ARG A 14 -6.62 -9.61 14.70
CA ARG A 14 -5.32 -9.69 14.02
C ARG A 14 -5.25 -10.94 13.15
N LYS A 15 -5.33 -10.79 11.84
CA LYS A 15 -5.07 -11.87 10.88
C LYS A 15 -3.56 -12.03 10.68
N ILE A 16 -3.07 -13.26 10.86
CA ILE A 16 -1.67 -13.64 10.65
C ILE A 16 -1.56 -14.33 9.30
N ILE A 17 -0.52 -13.98 8.54
CA ILE A 17 -0.33 -14.47 7.17
C ILE A 17 0.35 -15.85 7.20
N LYS A 18 -0.20 -16.82 6.45
CA LYS A 18 0.35 -18.17 6.30
C LYS A 18 1.50 -18.17 5.30
N LYS A 19 2.58 -18.92 5.62
CA LYS A 19 3.72 -19.19 4.72
C LYS A 19 4.30 -17.89 4.10
N LYS A 20 4.77 -16.96 4.94
CA LYS A 20 5.54 -15.77 4.51
C LYS A 20 6.80 -16.25 3.76
N LYS A 21 6.78 -16.25 2.42
CA LYS A 21 7.92 -16.70 1.58
C LYS A 21 8.76 -15.54 1.03
N GLY A 22 8.76 -14.39 1.69
CA GLY A 22 9.70 -13.30 1.41
C GLY A 22 9.06 -11.95 1.12
N VAL A 23 9.78 -10.91 1.53
CA VAL A 23 9.54 -9.49 1.28
C VAL A 23 10.57 -9.05 0.25
N PHE A 24 10.14 -8.39 -0.83
CA PHE A 24 11.06 -7.75 -1.77
C PHE A 24 11.27 -6.31 -1.30
N GLN A 25 12.48 -6.00 -0.83
CA GLN A 25 12.89 -4.66 -0.52
C GLN A 25 13.78 -4.15 -1.65
N MET A 26 13.36 -3.07 -2.31
CA MET A 26 14.19 -2.36 -3.28
C MET A 26 14.95 -1.27 -2.55
N ILE A 27 16.28 -1.34 -2.57
CA ILE A 27 17.14 -0.25 -2.13
C ILE A 27 17.72 0.37 -3.39
N ASN A 28 17.52 1.68 -3.56
CA ASN A 28 18.11 2.41 -4.67
C ASN A 28 19.62 2.55 -4.38
N LYS A 29 20.43 1.55 -4.77
CA LYS A 29 21.89 1.67 -4.73
C LYS A 29 22.32 2.56 -5.88
N ASN A 30 22.47 3.86 -5.61
CA ASN A 30 23.30 4.69 -6.46
C ASN A 30 24.77 4.27 -6.28
N THR A 31 25.23 3.31 -7.08
CA THR A 31 26.66 3.14 -7.43
C THR A 31 26.74 2.36 -8.74
N ASN A 32 27.24 3.03 -9.78
CA ASN A 32 27.52 2.56 -11.14
C ASN A 32 26.30 2.49 -12.08
N LYS A 33 26.00 3.65 -12.69
CA LYS A 33 25.35 3.74 -14.00
C LYS A 33 26.13 2.85 -14.97
N ASN A 34 25.61 1.67 -15.32
CA ASN A 34 25.85 0.99 -16.62
C ASN A 34 25.00 -0.27 -16.80
N GLU A 35 24.43 -0.85 -15.74
CA GLU A 35 23.44 -1.91 -15.88
C GLU A 35 22.03 -1.33 -15.75
N LYS A 36 21.42 -0.95 -16.87
CA LYS A 36 19.95 -0.91 -16.98
C LYS A 36 19.45 -2.34 -16.76
N TYR A 37 19.29 -2.77 -15.51
CA TYR A 37 18.42 -3.92 -15.24
C TYR A 37 17.06 -3.55 -15.80
N SER A 38 16.69 -4.24 -16.88
CA SER A 38 15.43 -3.96 -17.56
C SER A 38 14.31 -4.22 -16.55
N PHE A 39 13.44 -3.23 -16.35
CA PHE A 39 12.24 -3.38 -15.51
C PHE A 39 11.40 -4.60 -15.92
N ASN A 40 11.47 -5.00 -17.19
CA ASN A 40 10.85 -6.21 -17.71
C ASN A 40 11.50 -7.48 -17.14
N ASN A 41 12.83 -7.53 -17.01
CA ASN A 41 13.53 -8.66 -16.37
C ASN A 41 13.07 -8.86 -14.91
N PHE A 42 12.68 -7.78 -14.23
CA PHE A 42 12.11 -7.86 -12.89
C PHE A 42 10.69 -8.43 -12.90
N ILE A 43 9.84 -7.97 -13.83
CA ILE A 43 8.50 -8.54 -14.03
C ILE A 43 8.60 -10.05 -14.35
N ASP A 44 9.54 -10.45 -15.19
CA ASP A 44 9.76 -11.87 -15.53
C ASP A 44 10.14 -12.70 -14.30
N LYS A 45 10.97 -12.15 -13.40
CA LYS A 45 11.29 -12.81 -12.13
C LYS A 45 10.06 -12.95 -11.22
N ILE A 46 9.19 -11.95 -11.17
CA ILE A 46 7.92 -12.03 -10.44
C ILE A 46 7.06 -13.15 -11.03
N PHE A 47 6.92 -13.21 -12.35
CA PHE A 47 6.15 -14.26 -13.01
C PHE A 47 6.71 -15.65 -12.77
N LYS A 48 8.02 -15.85 -12.89
CA LYS A 48 8.67 -17.13 -12.55
C LYS A 48 8.37 -17.56 -11.11
N LEU A 49 8.38 -16.61 -10.17
CA LEU A 49 8.02 -16.91 -8.78
C LEU A 49 6.54 -17.25 -8.65
N MET A 50 5.64 -16.51 -9.29
CA MET A 50 4.20 -16.78 -9.27
C MET A 50 3.84 -18.14 -9.87
N ASP A 51 4.55 -18.58 -10.91
CA ASP A 51 4.34 -19.87 -11.58
C ASP A 51 4.72 -21.06 -10.66
N THR A 52 5.42 -20.84 -9.55
CA THR A 52 5.65 -21.88 -8.52
C THR A 52 4.45 -22.14 -7.59
N TYR A 53 3.37 -21.37 -7.75
CA TYR A 53 2.15 -21.50 -6.96
C TYR A 53 1.02 -22.05 -7.82
N ASP A 54 0.11 -22.79 -7.21
CA ASP A 54 -1.09 -23.33 -7.85
C ASP A 54 -2.16 -22.23 -8.04
N ILE A 55 -1.91 -21.32 -8.99
CA ILE A 55 -2.81 -20.22 -9.34
C ILE A 55 -3.86 -20.73 -10.33
N ASN A 56 -4.98 -21.21 -9.80
CA ASN A 56 -6.17 -21.51 -10.59
C ASN A 56 -7.09 -20.28 -10.77
N GLU A 57 -8.15 -20.41 -11.57
CA GLU A 57 -9.08 -19.33 -11.95
C GLU A 57 -9.76 -18.64 -10.74
N ASN A 58 -9.92 -19.34 -9.61
CA ASN A 58 -10.55 -18.80 -8.40
C ASN A 58 -9.55 -18.05 -7.50
N THR A 59 -8.26 -18.03 -7.84
CA THR A 59 -7.25 -17.34 -7.02
C THR A 59 -7.44 -15.83 -7.07
N ILE A 60 -7.47 -15.20 -5.89
CA ILE A 60 -7.46 -13.74 -5.73
C ILE A 60 -6.03 -13.25 -5.54
N ILE A 61 -5.61 -12.27 -6.33
CA ILE A 61 -4.27 -11.69 -6.31
C ILE A 61 -4.35 -10.23 -5.87
N LEU A 62 -3.75 -9.91 -4.73
CA LEU A 62 -3.65 -8.54 -4.23
C LEU A 62 -2.21 -8.03 -4.34
N VAL A 63 -2.01 -7.00 -5.16
CA VAL A 63 -0.71 -6.31 -5.31
C VAL A 63 -0.65 -5.13 -4.34
N LEU A 64 0.32 -5.14 -3.44
CA LEU A 64 0.53 -4.09 -2.44
C LEU A 64 1.79 -3.29 -2.76
N SER A 65 1.70 -1.96 -2.75
CA SER A 65 2.87 -1.08 -2.86
C SER A 65 2.74 0.19 -2.04
N ASP A 66 3.81 0.97 -1.99
CA ASP A 66 3.88 2.31 -1.38
C ASP A 66 3.23 3.42 -2.23
N GLY A 67 2.74 3.09 -3.44
CA GLY A 67 2.09 4.05 -4.34
C GLY A 67 2.98 4.62 -5.44
N GLU A 68 4.21 4.14 -5.61
CA GLU A 68 5.05 4.59 -6.72
C GLU A 68 4.51 4.15 -8.09
N LYS A 69 4.68 5.04 -9.08
CA LYS A 69 4.19 4.85 -10.46
C LYS A 69 4.72 3.57 -11.11
N GLN A 70 5.91 3.10 -10.71
CA GLN A 70 6.52 1.89 -11.26
C GLN A 70 5.73 0.64 -10.84
N PHE A 71 5.26 0.53 -9.60
CA PHE A 71 4.48 -0.62 -9.14
C PHE A 71 3.14 -0.77 -9.87
N LYS A 72 2.56 0.33 -10.37
CA LYS A 72 1.37 0.24 -11.24
C LYS A 72 1.64 -0.51 -12.54
N LYS A 73 2.86 -0.44 -13.09
CA LYS A 73 3.23 -1.21 -14.29
C LYS A 73 3.27 -2.71 -13.98
N ILE A 74 3.76 -3.09 -12.81
CA ILE A 74 3.77 -4.49 -12.34
C ILE A 74 2.34 -4.98 -12.15
N TYR A 75 1.50 -4.21 -11.45
CA TYR A 75 0.08 -4.53 -11.29
C TYR A 75 -0.61 -4.74 -12.63
N LYS A 76 -0.41 -3.84 -13.60
CA LYS A 76 -0.96 -4.00 -14.96
C LYS A 76 -0.47 -5.28 -15.62
N ALA A 77 0.82 -5.58 -15.55
CA ALA A 77 1.38 -6.81 -16.12
C ALA A 77 0.77 -8.08 -15.49
N ILE A 78 0.63 -8.11 -14.16
CA ILE A 78 -0.03 -9.21 -13.44
C ILE A 78 -1.50 -9.32 -13.87
N LYS A 79 -2.24 -8.21 -13.92
CA LYS A 79 -3.64 -8.18 -14.34
C LYS A 79 -3.83 -8.67 -15.78
N THR A 80 -2.89 -8.38 -16.68
CA THR A 80 -2.92 -8.90 -18.06
C THR A 80 -2.64 -10.41 -18.11
N LYS A 81 -1.62 -10.90 -17.37
CA LYS A 81 -1.28 -12.33 -17.35
C LYS A 81 -2.40 -13.18 -16.74
N TYR A 82 -2.96 -12.72 -15.62
CA TYR A 82 -4.00 -13.42 -14.85
C TYR A 82 -5.38 -12.77 -15.09
N LYS A 83 -5.74 -12.55 -16.36
CA LYS A 83 -6.97 -11.83 -16.74
C LYS A 83 -8.28 -12.49 -16.27
N ASN A 84 -8.26 -13.81 -16.05
CA ASN A 84 -9.41 -14.57 -15.55
C ASN A 84 -9.50 -14.57 -14.02
N ASN A 85 -8.47 -14.08 -13.32
CA ASN A 85 -8.43 -14.00 -11.88
C ASN A 85 -8.89 -12.63 -11.39
N THR A 86 -9.31 -12.57 -10.14
CA THR A 86 -9.48 -11.28 -9.44
C THR A 86 -8.10 -10.73 -9.09
N VAL A 87 -7.65 -9.70 -9.82
CA VAL A 87 -6.39 -9.00 -9.54
C VAL A 87 -6.68 -7.57 -9.10
N SER A 88 -6.34 -7.25 -7.86
CA SER A 88 -6.56 -5.93 -7.25
C SER A 88 -5.23 -5.28 -6.86
N TYR A 89 -5.23 -3.94 -6.81
CA TYR A 89 -4.12 -3.14 -6.35
C TYR A 89 -4.52 -2.37 -5.09
N SER A 90 -3.68 -2.38 -4.06
CA SER A 90 -3.92 -1.63 -2.82
C SER A 90 -2.64 -0.94 -2.36
N LEU A 91 -2.79 0.24 -1.75
CA LEU A 91 -1.69 0.85 -1.02
C LEU A 91 -1.36 0.05 0.24
N ASN A 92 -0.08 -0.01 0.57
CA ASN A 92 0.37 -0.56 1.84
C ASN A 92 -0.04 0.38 2.97
N LYS A 93 -0.78 -0.18 3.93
CA LYS A 93 -1.34 0.53 5.08
C LYS A 93 -0.27 1.28 5.87
N PHE A 94 0.93 0.73 5.99
CA PHE A 94 1.98 1.32 6.81
C PHE A 94 2.47 2.67 6.28
N HIS A 95 2.77 2.77 4.99
CA HIS A 95 3.39 3.98 4.41
C HIS A 95 2.45 5.18 4.52
N LEU A 96 1.17 5.02 4.18
CA LEU A 96 0.23 6.14 4.22
C LEU A 96 -0.15 6.53 5.66
N VAL A 97 -0.28 5.55 6.57
CA VAL A 97 -0.51 5.83 8.00
C VAL A 97 0.68 6.57 8.62
N LYS A 98 1.92 6.23 8.23
CA LYS A 98 3.12 6.97 8.64
C LYS A 98 3.07 8.42 8.16
N ARG A 99 2.73 8.65 6.88
CA ARG A 99 2.54 10.02 6.34
C ARG A 99 1.51 10.81 7.13
N PHE A 100 0.37 10.22 7.51
CA PHE A 100 -0.62 10.91 8.35
C PHE A 100 -0.07 11.27 9.73
N LYS A 101 0.72 10.37 10.35
CA LYS A 101 1.36 10.63 11.64
C LYS A 101 2.36 11.79 11.56
N ASP A 102 3.10 11.87 10.47
CA ASP A 102 4.09 12.93 10.23
C ASP A 102 3.42 14.28 9.93
N LEU A 103 2.33 14.27 9.15
CA LEU A 103 1.48 15.44 8.91
C LEU A 103 0.93 16.00 10.23
N PHE A 104 0.26 15.14 11.00
CA PHE A 104 -0.38 15.50 12.27
C PHE A 104 0.50 15.13 13.47
N SER A 105 1.75 15.62 13.51
CA SER A 105 2.72 15.27 14.55
C SER A 105 2.29 15.69 15.96
N TYR A 106 2.97 15.15 16.99
CA TYR A 106 2.67 15.40 18.41
C TYR A 106 1.26 14.95 18.84
N ILE A 107 0.71 13.90 18.22
CA ILE A 107 -0.62 13.33 18.55
C ILE A 107 -0.84 13.05 20.05
N ASN A 108 0.22 12.80 20.82
CA ASN A 108 0.12 12.54 22.26
C ASN A 108 -0.12 13.82 23.09
N ARG A 109 0.32 14.98 22.58
CA ARG A 109 0.25 16.28 23.26
C ARG A 109 -0.84 17.19 22.68
N ASN A 110 -1.13 17.05 21.39
CA ASN A 110 -2.12 17.88 20.69
C ASN A 110 -3.39 17.07 20.35
N LYS A 111 -4.48 17.35 21.07
CA LYS A 111 -5.78 16.66 20.91
C LYS A 111 -6.36 16.81 19.49
N ILE A 112 -6.19 17.98 18.87
CA ILE A 112 -6.67 18.26 17.51
C ILE A 112 -5.91 17.40 16.50
N HIS A 113 -4.58 17.36 16.59
CA HIS A 113 -3.76 16.52 15.71
C HIS A 113 -4.08 15.03 15.89
N ARG A 114 -4.32 14.60 17.14
CA ARG A 114 -4.78 13.24 17.43
C ARG A 114 -6.08 12.90 16.70
N LEU A 115 -7.05 13.82 16.72
CA LEU A 115 -8.34 13.64 16.03
C LEU A 115 -8.15 13.58 14.52
N LYS A 116 -7.39 14.53 13.95
CA LYS A 116 -7.10 14.56 12.49
C LYS A 116 -6.43 13.28 12.01
N TYR A 117 -5.42 12.80 12.74
CA TYR A 117 -4.76 11.53 12.47
C TYR A 117 -5.73 10.34 12.51
N LYS A 118 -6.60 10.26 13.53
CA LYS A 118 -7.60 9.19 13.65
C LYS A 118 -8.58 9.21 12.48
N LEU A 119 -9.10 10.38 12.11
CA LEU A 119 -10.04 10.52 11.00
C LEU A 119 -9.41 10.14 9.66
N ALA A 120 -8.22 10.66 9.33
CA ALA A 120 -7.50 10.28 8.12
C ALA A 120 -7.28 8.77 8.02
N LYS A 121 -6.89 8.14 9.13
CA LYS A 121 -6.71 6.68 9.20
C LYS A 121 -8.03 5.93 9.01
N ILE A 122 -9.13 6.40 9.59
CA ILE A 122 -10.47 5.81 9.42
C ILE A 122 -10.89 5.89 7.95
N TYR A 123 -10.84 7.07 7.35
CA TYR A 123 -11.24 7.26 5.94
C TYR A 123 -10.39 6.41 5.00
N PHE A 124 -9.08 6.34 5.24
CA PHE A 124 -8.19 5.46 4.49
C PHE A 124 -8.55 3.99 4.64
N PHE A 125 -8.71 3.47 5.86
CA PHE A 125 -9.02 2.05 6.08
C PHE A 125 -10.42 1.65 5.64
N ALA A 126 -11.37 2.58 5.63
CA ALA A 126 -12.69 2.38 5.06
C ALA A 126 -12.72 2.45 3.53
N GLY A 127 -11.57 2.74 2.89
CA GLY A 127 -11.47 2.95 1.45
C GLY A 127 -12.24 4.16 0.92
N ASN A 128 -12.54 5.12 1.80
CA ASN A 128 -13.34 6.29 1.43
C ASN A 128 -12.44 7.37 0.80
N TYR A 129 -12.14 7.18 -0.49
CA TYR A 129 -11.20 8.01 -1.24
C TYR A 129 -11.60 9.49 -1.27
N GLU A 130 -12.84 9.80 -1.63
CA GLU A 130 -13.28 11.20 -1.80
C GLU A 130 -13.27 11.93 -0.44
N VAL A 131 -13.81 11.30 0.62
CA VAL A 131 -13.80 11.91 1.97
C VAL A 131 -12.39 12.08 2.51
N LEU A 132 -11.47 11.13 2.27
CA LEU A 132 -10.07 11.28 2.67
C LEU A 132 -9.40 12.44 1.92
N LEU A 133 -9.64 12.55 0.60
CA LEU A 133 -9.05 13.58 -0.23
C LEU A 133 -9.54 14.97 0.18
N ASP A 134 -10.86 15.13 0.31
CA ASP A 134 -11.48 16.38 0.75
C ASP A 134 -11.00 16.77 2.14
N PHE A 135 -10.94 15.81 3.07
CA PHE A 135 -10.40 16.03 4.41
C PHE A 135 -8.99 16.62 4.35
N LEU A 136 -8.08 16.10 3.52
CA LEU A 136 -6.73 16.62 3.41
C LEU A 136 -6.65 17.98 2.72
N ILE A 137 -7.45 18.21 1.68
CA ILE A 137 -7.51 19.49 0.95
C ILE A 137 -8.05 20.61 1.85
N CYS A 138 -9.13 20.37 2.60
CA CYS A 138 -9.68 21.34 3.53
C CYS A 138 -8.69 21.75 4.64
N HIS A 139 -7.71 20.90 4.93
CA HIS A 139 -6.68 21.19 5.92
C HIS A 139 -5.50 21.99 5.38
N LEU A 140 -5.36 22.12 4.06
CA LEU A 140 -4.24 22.81 3.42
C LEU A 140 -3.98 24.24 3.94
N PRO A 141 -5.01 25.09 4.19
CA PRO A 141 -4.81 26.43 4.72
C PRO A 141 -4.32 26.48 6.17
N TYR A 142 -4.53 25.40 6.93
CA TYR A 142 -4.28 25.33 8.37
C TYR A 142 -2.98 24.60 8.72
N VAL A 143 -2.19 24.21 7.71
CA VAL A 143 -0.90 23.54 7.90
C VAL A 143 0.21 24.57 7.77
N ILE A 144 1.11 24.58 8.77
CA ILE A 144 2.32 25.41 8.77
C ILE A 144 3.16 25.18 7.51
N ASP A 145 3.80 26.23 6.99
CA ASP A 145 4.40 26.23 5.65
C ASP A 145 5.42 25.10 5.43
N ASN A 146 6.23 24.78 6.45
CA ASN A 146 7.21 23.69 6.37
C ASN A 146 6.58 22.29 6.13
N LYS A 147 5.30 22.11 6.42
CA LYS A 147 4.53 20.87 6.17
C LYS A 147 3.60 20.97 4.98
N LYS A 148 3.38 22.16 4.41
CA LYS A 148 2.47 22.38 3.29
C LYS A 148 2.92 21.60 2.05
N LYS A 149 4.22 21.59 1.75
CA LYS A 149 4.82 20.77 0.69
C LYS A 149 4.53 19.28 0.90
N PHE A 150 4.75 18.78 2.12
CA PHE A 150 4.52 17.38 2.45
C PHE A 150 3.04 16.97 2.36
N LEU A 151 2.12 17.88 2.71
CA LEU A 151 0.68 17.67 2.53
C LEU A 151 0.32 17.60 1.05
N LEU A 152 0.83 18.50 0.21
CA LEU A 152 0.62 18.47 -1.24
C LEU A 152 1.12 17.17 -1.86
N GLU A 153 2.32 16.71 -1.49
CA GLU A 153 2.86 15.42 -1.94
C GLU A 153 2.02 14.22 -1.44
N THR A 154 1.34 14.36 -0.30
CA THR A 154 0.42 13.33 0.22
C THR A 154 -0.89 13.32 -0.55
N ILE A 155 -1.45 14.49 -0.85
CA ILE A 155 -2.64 14.65 -1.69
C ILE A 155 -2.36 14.10 -3.10
N GLU A 156 -1.22 14.44 -3.70
CA GLU A 156 -0.84 13.93 -5.01
C GLU A 156 -0.67 12.40 -5.01
N LEU A 157 -0.02 11.83 -3.98
CA LEU A 157 0.09 10.38 -3.83
C LEU A 157 -1.29 9.71 -3.81
N ILE A 158 -2.24 10.27 -3.05
CA ILE A 158 -3.60 9.75 -2.93
C ILE A 158 -4.35 9.84 -4.26
N LYS A 159 -4.33 11.01 -4.92
CA LYS A 159 -4.94 11.20 -6.26
C LYS A 159 -4.39 10.21 -7.27
N ASN A 160 -3.08 10.00 -7.26
CA ASN A 160 -2.42 9.06 -8.13
C ASN A 160 -2.74 7.60 -7.78
N ASN A 161 -3.41 7.28 -6.67
CA ASN A 161 -3.65 5.92 -6.20
C ASN A 161 -5.09 5.68 -5.74
N LYS A 162 -6.10 6.28 -6.42
CA LYS A 162 -7.53 6.08 -6.13
C LYS A 162 -7.92 4.62 -5.89
N ASP A 163 -7.69 3.73 -6.86
CA ASP A 163 -7.96 2.29 -6.71
C ASP A 163 -7.27 1.70 -5.46
N GLY A 164 -6.06 2.18 -5.15
CA GLY A 164 -5.29 1.69 -4.01
C GLY A 164 -5.84 2.12 -2.64
N ILE A 165 -6.64 3.19 -2.61
CA ILE A 165 -7.39 3.65 -1.46
C ILE A 165 -8.72 2.91 -1.39
N GLU A 166 -9.50 2.88 -2.46
CA GLU A 166 -10.82 2.21 -2.47
C GLU A 166 -10.70 0.73 -2.12
N ASN A 167 -9.67 0.07 -2.63
CA ASN A 167 -9.39 -1.34 -2.37
C ASN A 167 -8.95 -1.63 -0.92
N GLN A 168 -8.83 -0.64 -0.04
CA GLN A 168 -8.64 -0.87 1.40
C GLN A 168 -9.84 -1.58 2.04
N ALA A 169 -11.05 -1.36 1.49
CA ALA A 169 -12.29 -1.94 1.98
C ALA A 169 -12.54 -3.39 1.52
N LEU A 170 -11.70 -3.93 0.62
CA LEU A 170 -11.84 -5.31 0.15
C LEU A 170 -11.68 -6.28 1.33
N GLU A 171 -12.57 -7.26 1.41
CA GLU A 171 -12.58 -8.25 2.50
C GLU A 171 -11.27 -9.04 2.59
N TYR A 172 -10.65 -9.30 1.45
CA TYR A 172 -9.35 -9.98 1.34
C TYR A 172 -8.14 -9.05 1.51
N ASN A 173 -8.35 -7.74 1.70
CA ASN A 173 -7.30 -6.79 2.07
C ASN A 173 -7.10 -6.74 3.59
N ILE A 174 -6.57 -7.84 4.12
CA ILE A 174 -6.22 -8.00 5.53
C ILE A 174 -5.08 -7.07 5.98
N GLY A 175 -4.48 -6.31 5.06
CA GLY A 175 -3.30 -5.48 5.31
C GLY A 175 -2.02 -6.31 5.36
N CYS A 176 -0.93 -5.74 4.85
CA CYS A 176 0.40 -6.28 5.09
C CYS A 176 1.11 -5.39 6.10
N HIS A 177 1.21 -5.83 7.35
CA HIS A 177 2.13 -5.26 8.32
C HIS A 177 3.54 -5.81 8.02
N VAL A 178 4.25 -5.19 7.08
CA VAL A 178 5.63 -5.60 6.78
C VAL A 178 6.59 -5.24 7.92
N GLU A 179 6.27 -4.25 8.76
CA GLU A 179 7.13 -3.85 9.89
C GLU A 179 6.90 -4.64 11.20
N GLY A 180 5.98 -5.62 11.21
CA GLY A 180 5.68 -6.40 12.42
C GLY A 180 6.40 -7.75 12.53
N ASP A 181 6.94 -8.29 11.44
CA ASP A 181 7.69 -9.55 11.46
C ASP A 181 8.87 -9.49 10.45
N VAL A 182 9.91 -8.78 10.86
CA VAL A 182 11.32 -9.16 10.61
C VAL A 182 11.89 -9.54 11.96
#